data_AF-A0A9E0N6H2-F1
#
_entry.id   AF-A0A9E0N6H2-F1
#
_cell.length_a   1.000
_cell.length_b   1.000
_cell.length_c   1.000
_cell.angle_alpha   90.00
_cell.angle_beta   90.00
_cell.angle_gamma   90.00
#
_symmetry.space_group_name_H-M   'P 1'
#
loop_
_entity.id
_entity.type
_entity.pdbx_description
1 polymer ?
#
loop_
_entity_poly.entity_id
_entity_poly.type
_entity_poly.pdbx_seq_one_letter_code
_entity_poly.pdbx_strand_id
1 'polypeptide(L)'
;MAVTDALAKTIEDTKSFVDTSKDKMKKATDLLDENIKTVNQARKDYQEVRKLLDEAKADVIEATKILSDGAHAASSGNLPGLIAAIAQGVPKVIAAVAKYKQVVTDLKSKAENYKKAVEKNVEVAKAF
;
A
#
# COMPACT_ATOMS: atom_id res chain seq x y z
N MET A 1 55.69 -28.61 17.70
CA MET A 1 55.63 -27.28 17.06
C MET A 1 54.61 -27.26 15.92
N ALA A 2 54.72 -28.12 14.89
CA ALA A 2 53.77 -28.14 13.76
C ALA A 2 52.27 -28.34 14.11
N VAL A 3 51.94 -29.17 15.12
CA VAL A 3 50.55 -29.41 15.54
C VAL A 3 49.96 -28.17 16.22
N THR A 4 50.78 -27.43 16.98
CA THR A 4 50.35 -26.22 17.70
C THR A 4 50.07 -25.07 16.74
N ASP A 5 50.89 -24.92 15.69
CA ASP A 5 50.69 -23.91 14.63
C ASP A 5 49.45 -24.23 13.76
N ALA A 6 49.22 -25.51 13.45
CA ALA A 6 48.02 -25.95 12.72
C ALA A 6 46.74 -25.72 13.54
N LEU A 7 46.79 -25.92 14.85
CA LEU A 7 45.68 -25.64 15.76
C LEU A 7 45.41 -24.14 15.84
N ALA A 8 46.46 -23.32 15.96
CA ALA A 8 46.34 -21.85 16.00
C ALA A 8 45.70 -21.30 14.72
N LYS A 9 46.12 -21.80 13.55
CA LYS A 9 45.53 -21.42 12.26
C LYS A 9 44.07 -21.82 12.14
N THR A 10 43.72 -23.04 12.56
CA THR A 10 42.33 -23.50 12.58
C THR A 10 41.45 -22.63 13.49
N ILE A 11 41.96 -22.22 14.65
CA ILE A 11 41.26 -21.32 15.57
C ILE A 11 41.06 -19.94 14.93
N GLU A 12 42.06 -19.41 14.24
CA GLU A 12 41.99 -18.12 13.55
C GLU A 12 40.99 -18.14 12.38
N ASP A 13 41.01 -19.20 11.57
CA ASP A 13 40.05 -19.42 10.48
C ASP A 13 38.61 -19.57 11.03
N THR A 14 38.45 -20.32 12.13
CA THR A 14 37.15 -20.49 12.79
C THR A 14 36.64 -19.17 13.34
N LYS A 15 37.50 -18.34 13.93
CA LYS A 15 37.15 -17.01 14.44
C LYS A 15 36.71 -16.09 13.30
N SER A 16 37.48 -16.04 12.21
CA SER A 16 37.16 -15.26 11.01
C SER A 16 35.81 -15.68 10.39
N PHE A 17 35.54 -16.99 10.35
CA PHE A 17 34.26 -17.52 9.88
C PHE A 17 33.10 -17.12 10.78
N VAL A 18 33.26 -17.20 12.11
CA VAL A 18 32.24 -16.80 13.09
C VAL A 18 31.97 -15.30 13.02
N ASP A 19 33.01 -14.47 12.92
CA ASP A 19 32.88 -13.01 12.81
C ASP A 19 32.14 -12.63 11.52
N THR A 20 32.50 -13.24 10.38
CA THR A 20 31.80 -13.05 9.11
C THR A 20 30.33 -13.48 9.19
N SER A 21 30.06 -14.62 9.82
CA SER A 21 28.70 -15.13 10.00
C SER A 21 27.86 -14.20 10.88
N LYS A 22 28.46 -13.63 11.93
CA LYS A 22 27.80 -12.67 12.82
C LYS A 22 27.43 -11.38 12.10
N ASP A 23 28.32 -10.87 11.25
CA ASP A 23 28.05 -9.69 10.42
C ASP A 23 26.95 -9.93 9.40
N LYS A 24 26.94 -11.10 8.74
CA LYS A 24 25.85 -11.50 7.85
C LYS A 24 24.51 -11.59 8.59
N MET A 25 24.51 -12.22 9.76
CA MET A 25 23.29 -12.38 10.57
C MET A 25 22.75 -11.03 11.04
N LYS A 26 23.63 -10.10 11.44
CA LYS A 26 23.24 -8.73 11.79
C LYS A 26 22.59 -8.00 10.62
N LYS A 27 23.20 -8.04 9.43
CA LYS A 27 22.62 -7.42 8.23
C LYS A 27 21.26 -8.03 7.86
N ALA A 28 21.11 -9.35 7.99
CA ALA A 28 19.83 -10.02 7.77
C ALA A 28 18.76 -9.56 8.76
N THR A 29 19.11 -9.39 10.05
CA THR A 29 18.21 -8.82 11.07
C THR A 29 17.82 -7.39 10.74
N ASP A 30 18.77 -6.53 10.37
CA ASP A 30 18.48 -5.13 10.02
C ASP A 30 17.50 -5.04 8.83
N LEU A 31 17.68 -5.89 7.81
CA LEU A 31 16.77 -5.95 6.65
C LEU A 31 15.38 -6.48 7.00
N LEU A 32 15.30 -7.45 7.92
CA LEU A 32 14.01 -7.94 8.43
C LEU A 32 13.27 -6.84 9.19
N ASP A 33 13.97 -6.05 10.00
CA ASP A 33 13.38 -4.92 10.72
C ASP A 33 12.89 -3.82 9.77
N GLU A 34 13.65 -3.50 8.71
CA GLU A 34 13.23 -2.58 7.66
C GLU A 34 12.00 -3.08 6.90
N ASN A 35 11.95 -4.38 6.60
CA ASN A 35 10.78 -5.03 6.00
C ASN A 35 9.54 -4.90 6.88
N ILE A 36 9.67 -5.21 8.18
CA ILE A 36 8.57 -5.12 9.13
C ILE A 36 8.04 -3.68 9.19
N LYS A 37 8.92 -2.67 9.24
CA LYS A 37 8.53 -1.25 9.18
C LYS A 37 7.78 -0.92 7.89
N THR A 38 8.28 -1.38 6.76
CA THR A 38 7.67 -1.16 5.44
C THR A 38 6.28 -1.78 5.35
N VAL A 39 6.11 -3.03 5.79
CA VAL A 39 4.81 -3.73 5.81
C VAL A 39 3.83 -3.05 6.77
N ASN A 40 4.30 -2.62 7.94
CA ASN A 40 3.46 -1.89 8.89
C ASN A 40 2.99 -0.55 8.32
N GLN A 41 3.85 0.16 7.60
CA GLN A 41 3.46 1.39 6.89
C GLN A 41 2.46 1.09 5.78
N ALA A 42 2.69 0.04 4.97
CA ALA A 42 1.77 -0.41 3.94
C ALA A 42 0.38 -0.72 4.46
N ARG A 43 0.31 -1.34 5.64
CA ARG A 43 -0.97 -1.63 6.30
C ARG A 43 -1.71 -0.37 6.72
N LYS A 44 -1.01 0.64 7.26
CA LYS A 44 -1.60 1.93 7.63
C LYS A 44 -2.12 2.66 6.39
N ASP A 45 -1.30 2.76 5.36
CA ASP A 45 -1.65 3.40 4.10
C ASP A 45 -2.85 2.72 3.44
N TYR A 46 -2.90 1.38 3.46
CA TYR A 46 -4.05 0.62 2.98
C TYR A 46 -5.34 0.94 3.75
N GLN A 47 -5.27 1.07 5.07
CA GLN A 47 -6.43 1.41 5.90
C GLN A 47 -6.95 2.82 5.60
N GLU A 48 -6.04 3.79 5.43
CA GLU A 48 -6.39 5.16 5.06
C GLU A 48 -7.05 5.21 3.67
N VAL A 49 -6.44 4.55 2.68
CA VAL A 49 -6.99 4.48 1.32
C VAL A 49 -8.34 3.77 1.29
N ARG A 50 -8.52 2.71 2.09
CA ARG A 50 -9.82 2.05 2.23
C ARG A 50 -10.89 3.00 2.77
N LYS A 51 -10.56 3.81 3.77
CA LYS A 51 -11.48 4.83 4.31
C LYS A 51 -11.85 5.85 3.22
N LEU A 52 -10.88 6.37 2.47
CA LEU A 52 -11.12 7.29 1.35
C LEU A 52 -12.00 6.66 0.26
N LEU A 53 -11.83 5.36 0.01
CA LEU A 53 -12.63 4.60 -0.94
C LEU A 53 -14.09 4.47 -0.48
N ASP A 54 -14.30 4.19 0.80
CA ASP A 54 -15.64 4.09 1.38
C ASP A 54 -16.35 5.45 1.38
N GLU A 55 -15.64 6.54 1.67
CA GLU A 55 -16.14 7.91 1.51
C GLU A 55 -16.51 8.22 0.05
N ALA A 56 -15.62 7.92 -0.90
CA ALA A 56 -15.90 8.16 -2.33
C ALA A 56 -17.10 7.33 -2.83
N LYS A 57 -17.31 6.11 -2.33
CA LYS A 57 -18.50 5.31 -2.63
C LYS A 57 -19.76 5.94 -2.05
N ALA A 58 -19.71 6.45 -0.83
CA ALA A 58 -20.83 7.17 -0.23
C ALA A 58 -21.21 8.41 -1.06
N ASP A 59 -20.21 9.18 -1.51
CA ASP A 59 -20.39 10.34 -2.38
C ASP A 59 -21.11 9.95 -3.70
N VAL A 60 -20.72 8.83 -4.32
CA VAL A 60 -21.40 8.30 -5.54
C VAL A 60 -22.84 7.90 -5.25
N ILE A 61 -23.10 7.21 -4.14
CA ILE A 61 -24.46 6.78 -3.75
C ILE A 61 -25.36 8.00 -3.53
N GLU A 62 -24.87 9.02 -2.82
CA GLU A 62 -25.62 10.26 -2.59
C GLU A 62 -25.95 10.97 -3.91
N ALA A 63 -24.95 11.14 -4.78
CA ALA A 63 -25.13 11.81 -6.07
C ALA A 63 -26.13 11.05 -6.97
N THR A 64 -26.07 9.72 -6.95
CA THR A 64 -27.01 8.86 -7.68
C THR A 64 -28.43 8.97 -7.11
N LYS A 65 -28.55 9.06 -5.78
CA LYS A 65 -29.85 9.25 -5.12
C LYS A 65 -30.51 10.57 -5.53
N ILE A 66 -29.75 11.67 -5.58
CA ILE A 66 -30.25 12.97 -6.06
C ILE A 66 -30.85 12.86 -7.47
N LEU A 67 -30.15 12.17 -8.38
CA LEU A 67 -30.64 11.93 -9.75
C LEU A 67 -31.88 11.05 -9.77
N SER A 68 -31.92 10.00 -8.95
CA SER A 68 -33.07 9.10 -8.81
C SER A 68 -34.30 9.84 -8.27
N ASP A 69 -34.13 10.68 -7.26
CA ASP A 69 -35.21 11.48 -6.68
C ASP A 69 -35.75 12.49 -7.70
N GLY A 70 -34.87 13.11 -8.48
CA GLY A 70 -35.25 13.97 -9.62
C GLY A 70 -36.03 13.24 -10.71
N ALA A 71 -35.58 12.04 -11.09
CA ALA A 71 -36.28 11.20 -12.05
C ALA A 71 -37.66 10.79 -11.55
N HIS A 72 -37.77 10.47 -10.26
CA HIS A 72 -39.05 10.17 -9.62
C HIS A 72 -39.97 11.40 -9.62
N ALA A 73 -39.46 12.57 -9.27
CA ALA A 73 -40.20 13.83 -9.34
C ALA A 73 -40.70 14.13 -10.76
N ALA A 74 -39.90 13.84 -11.79
CA ALA A 74 -40.28 13.96 -13.19
C ALA A 74 -41.48 13.07 -13.54
N SER A 75 -41.49 11.83 -13.03
CA SER A 75 -42.59 10.88 -13.25
C SER A 75 -43.92 11.36 -12.66
N SER A 76 -43.87 12.24 -11.67
CA SER A 76 -45.03 12.91 -11.07
C SER A 76 -45.35 14.28 -11.71
N GLY A 77 -44.74 14.60 -12.86
CA GLY A 77 -44.98 15.86 -13.59
C GLY A 77 -44.10 17.05 -13.16
N ASN A 78 -43.18 16.86 -12.21
CA ASN A 78 -42.28 17.92 -11.74
C ASN A 78 -40.99 17.98 -12.57
N LEU A 79 -41.09 18.48 -13.80
CA LEU A 79 -39.95 18.73 -14.68
C LEU A 79 -38.92 19.72 -14.10
N PRO A 80 -39.31 20.81 -13.39
CA PRO A 80 -38.33 21.67 -12.72
C PRO A 80 -37.50 20.94 -11.66
N GLY A 81 -38.10 20.02 -10.92
CA GLY A 81 -37.41 19.15 -9.96
C GLY A 81 -36.37 18.24 -10.62
N LEU A 82 -36.67 17.70 -11.80
CA LEU A 82 -35.71 16.94 -12.59
C LEU A 82 -34.51 17.80 -13.03
N ILE A 83 -34.77 19.00 -13.54
CA ILE A 83 -33.71 19.91 -13.99
C ILE A 83 -32.78 20.28 -12.82
N ALA A 84 -33.35 20.58 -11.64
CA ALA A 84 -32.58 20.86 -10.43
C ALA A 84 -31.74 19.66 -9.99
N ALA A 85 -32.31 18.46 -10.01
CA ALA A 85 -31.61 17.23 -9.68
C ALA A 85 -30.47 16.91 -10.66
N ILE A 86 -30.67 17.12 -11.96
CA ILE A 86 -29.61 16.96 -12.97
C ILE A 86 -28.49 17.99 -12.74
N ALA A 87 -28.86 19.26 -12.54
CA ALA A 87 -27.91 20.35 -12.33
C ALA A 87 -27.04 20.14 -11.08
N GLN A 88 -27.57 19.51 -10.03
CA GLN A 88 -26.83 19.20 -8.81
C GLN A 88 -26.14 17.84 -8.84
N GLY A 89 -26.83 16.82 -9.33
CA GLY A 89 -26.41 15.42 -9.27
C GLY A 89 -25.29 15.10 -10.24
N VAL A 90 -25.35 15.59 -11.49
CA VAL A 90 -24.33 15.28 -12.51
C VAL A 90 -22.93 15.77 -12.10
N PRO A 91 -22.74 17.02 -11.65
CA PRO A 91 -21.44 17.47 -11.16
C PRO A 91 -20.93 16.67 -9.96
N LYS A 92 -21.83 16.32 -9.02
CA LYS A 92 -21.47 15.49 -7.86
C LYS A 92 -21.01 14.09 -8.28
N VAL A 93 -21.68 13.44 -9.24
CA VAL A 93 -21.25 12.15 -9.78
C VAL A 93 -19.87 12.27 -10.42
N ILE A 94 -19.64 13.29 -11.25
CA ILE A 94 -18.34 13.50 -11.91
C ILE A 94 -17.22 13.67 -10.88
N ALA A 95 -17.45 14.50 -9.86
CA ALA A 95 -16.48 14.74 -8.79
C ALA A 95 -16.20 13.47 -7.96
N ALA A 96 -17.26 12.73 -7.58
CA ALA A 96 -17.14 11.50 -6.81
C ALA A 96 -16.40 10.40 -7.58
N VAL A 97 -16.68 10.24 -8.89
CA VAL A 97 -15.97 9.30 -9.77
C VAL A 97 -14.50 9.70 -9.95
N ALA A 98 -14.20 10.99 -10.09
CA ALA A 98 -12.82 11.48 -10.17
C ALA A 98 -12.03 11.19 -8.89
N LYS A 99 -12.62 11.48 -7.72
CA LYS A 99 -12.05 11.16 -6.41
C LYS A 99 -11.82 9.66 -6.24
N TYR A 100 -12.81 8.84 -6.59
CA TYR A 100 -12.68 7.37 -6.57
C TYR A 100 -11.52 6.88 -7.44
N LYS A 101 -11.42 7.39 -8.68
CA LYS A 101 -10.34 7.02 -9.61
C LYS A 101 -8.98 7.38 -9.04
N GLN A 102 -8.83 8.58 -8.48
CA GLN A 102 -7.57 9.02 -7.86
C GLN A 102 -7.17 8.12 -6.69
N VAL A 103 -8.09 7.83 -5.77
CA VAL A 103 -7.85 6.95 -4.61
C VAL A 103 -7.39 5.55 -5.06
N VAL A 104 -8.00 4.99 -6.11
CA VAL A 104 -7.60 3.70 -6.67
C VAL A 104 -6.22 3.76 -7.35
N THR A 105 -5.91 4.85 -8.07
CA THR A 105 -4.58 5.05 -8.66
C THR A 105 -3.50 5.16 -7.58
N ASP A 106 -3.74 5.93 -6.53
CA ASP A 106 -2.80 6.09 -5.40
C ASP A 106 -2.58 4.76 -4.69
N LEU A 107 -3.64 3.95 -4.50
CA LEU A 107 -3.53 2.60 -3.95
C LEU A 107 -2.59 1.73 -4.79
N LYS A 108 -2.76 1.74 -6.12
CA LYS A 108 -1.97 0.94 -7.04
C LYS A 108 -0.49 1.33 -6.97
N SER A 109 -0.18 2.63 -7.01
CA SER A 109 1.19 3.12 -6.90
C SER A 109 1.84 2.75 -5.56
N LYS A 110 1.11 2.88 -4.45
CA LYS A 110 1.63 2.46 -3.13
C LYS A 110 1.89 0.95 -3.10
N ALA A 111 0.96 0.13 -3.59
CA ALA A 111 1.13 -1.33 -3.65
C ALA A 111 2.35 -1.75 -4.49
N GLU A 112 2.58 -1.11 -5.64
CA GLU A 112 3.77 -1.37 -6.47
C GLU A 112 5.07 -0.99 -5.76
N ASN A 113 5.10 0.13 -5.04
CA ASN A 113 6.26 0.55 -4.27
C ASN A 113 6.59 -0.43 -3.14
N TYR A 114 5.57 -0.92 -2.41
CA TYR A 114 5.77 -1.93 -1.39
C TYR A 114 6.25 -3.26 -1.96
N LYS A 115 5.68 -3.69 -3.10
CA LYS A 115 6.14 -4.88 -3.80
C LYS A 115 7.63 -4.80 -4.14
N LYS A 116 8.07 -3.68 -4.74
CA LYS A 116 9.49 -3.47 -5.08
C LYS A 116 10.39 -3.46 -3.85
N ALA A 117 9.95 -2.85 -2.74
CA ALA A 117 10.70 -2.83 -1.50
C ALA A 117 10.90 -4.25 -0.93
N VAL A 118 9.84 -5.06 -0.94
CA VAL A 118 9.91 -6.47 -0.50
C VAL A 118 10.79 -7.30 -1.45
N GLU A 119 10.64 -7.14 -2.77
CA GLU A 119 11.46 -7.84 -3.77
C GLU A 119 12.96 -7.56 -3.57
N LYS A 120 13.33 -6.27 -3.42
CA LYS A 120 14.71 -5.87 -3.14
C LYS A 120 15.25 -6.54 -1.88
N ASN A 121 14.44 -6.60 -0.82
CA ASN A 121 14.90 -7.19 0.44
C ASN A 121 14.99 -8.73 0.35
N VAL A 122 14.16 -9.38 -0.46
CA VAL A 122 14.29 -10.81 -0.78
C VAL A 122 15.56 -11.09 -1.59
N GLU A 123 15.90 -10.24 -2.56
CA GLU A 123 17.17 -10.37 -3.31
C GLU A 123 18.38 -10.23 -2.40
N VAL A 124 18.38 -9.24 -1.51
CA VAL A 124 19.47 -9.07 -0.55
C VAL A 124 19.57 -10.27 0.39
N ALA A 125 18.45 -10.82 0.87
CA ALA A 125 18.44 -12.03 1.68
C ALA A 125 18.97 -13.28 0.95
N LYS A 126 18.71 -13.41 -0.37
CA LYS A 126 19.24 -14.49 -1.21
C LYS A 126 20.74 -14.34 -1.51
N ALA A 127 21.27 -13.11 -1.44
CA ALA A 127 22.68 -12.81 -1.68
C ALA A 127 23.59 -13.06 -0.46
N PHE A 128 23.00 -13.36 0.70
CA PHE A 128 23.72 -13.75 1.93
C PHE A 128 24.04 -15.24 2.00
#